data_AF-A0A8H6Z315-F1
#
_entry.id   AF-A0A8H6Z315-F1
#
_cell.length_a   1.000
_cell.length_b   1.000
_cell.length_c   1.000
_cell.angle_alpha   90.00
_cell.angle_beta   90.00
_cell.angle_gamma   90.00
#
_symmetry.space_group_name_H-M   'P 1'
#
loop_
_entity.id
_entity.type
_entity.pdbx_description
1 polymer ?
#
loop_
_entity_poly.entity_id
_entity_poly.type
_entity_poly.pdbx_seq_one_letter_code
_entity_poly.pdbx_strand_id
1 'polypeptide(L)'
;MLCRYLSNSTASRAYRKLSAMGSAFTIPKLASPVLSRRRRYSEPRPRSFTVSRTQPCFSSSLPFICCPRVTAHLRMPSWTFEPPPTLATISTAAERYSASCGGCLATIFACTWVSVHPNVPPPGQSCLQLYWRRLKMMLIAIIAPEIMVGFAARQFFASRRLSKEFEFSTMHGFFFCMGGFISSAGYPVATKKQLEDPALGSEFRAAIRNINEEDIMDKSKGDALSKSVALLQGMWFILQCVARVHQRIPVTQLEVATLAFAVVNLFIWLLWWNKPLDVQRPIVVGPPTLPHRQALAGSELSPSDWFLAAIFGFSANRYQPLASTSVPSFWYTPLDDGIEARVLFVLTLVGIVFGAIHCAAWTVVFPTSTEMWMWRTCSPVIAAIPGLASLQLLPLIATRRSLRERLRESCLLPMTFGSIIWVGTPLYIAARLILIVLAFMGLRSPPPSAFVDVNWSMYIPHI
;
A
#
# COMPACT_ATOMS: atom_id res chain seq x y z
N MET A 1 -19.79 -39.47 25.95
CA MET A 1 -18.64 -39.29 26.86
C MET A 1 -17.89 -37.97 26.56
N LEU A 2 -18.63 -36.86 26.39
CA LEU A 2 -18.09 -35.53 26.02
C LEU A 2 -18.77 -34.37 26.79
N CYS A 3 -19.40 -34.66 27.94
CA CYS A 3 -20.06 -33.67 28.81
C CYS A 3 -19.43 -33.57 30.22
N ARG A 4 -18.20 -34.06 30.44
CA ARG A 4 -17.53 -33.99 31.75
C ARG A 4 -16.11 -33.39 31.75
N TYR A 5 -15.67 -32.75 30.66
CA TYR A 5 -14.31 -32.16 30.60
C TYR A 5 -14.27 -30.62 30.55
N LEU A 6 -15.42 -29.94 30.55
CA LEU A 6 -15.50 -28.47 30.65
C LEU A 6 -15.96 -27.99 32.03
N SER A 7 -15.52 -28.69 33.07
CA SER A 7 -15.70 -28.27 34.46
C SER A 7 -14.36 -28.38 35.17
N ASN A 8 -13.40 -27.51 34.83
CA ASN A 8 -12.60 -26.82 35.85
C ASN A 8 -11.63 -25.80 35.26
N SER A 9 -11.58 -24.67 35.96
CA SER A 9 -10.63 -23.56 35.91
C SER A 9 -10.97 -22.36 35.00
N THR A 10 -10.90 -21.19 35.64
CA THR A 10 -10.93 -19.78 35.15
C THR A 10 -12.25 -19.00 35.22
N ALA A 11 -13.45 -19.58 35.10
CA ALA A 11 -14.71 -18.81 35.19
C ALA A 11 -15.12 -18.35 36.62
N SER A 12 -14.60 -19.00 37.67
CA SER A 12 -15.02 -18.79 39.08
C SER A 12 -14.35 -17.57 39.78
N ARG A 13 -13.27 -17.00 39.22
CA ARG A 13 -12.59 -15.82 39.78
C ARG A 13 -13.11 -14.49 39.21
N ALA A 14 -13.63 -14.47 37.99
CA ALA A 14 -14.15 -13.25 37.37
C ALA A 14 -15.54 -12.86 37.93
N TYR A 15 -16.38 -13.84 38.27
CA TYR A 15 -17.74 -13.57 38.75
C TYR A 15 -17.79 -13.01 40.18
N ARG A 16 -16.85 -13.39 41.05
CA ARG A 16 -16.78 -12.90 42.44
C ARG A 16 -16.29 -11.45 42.58
N LYS A 17 -15.58 -10.91 41.57
CA LYS A 17 -15.13 -9.50 41.58
C LYS A 17 -16.18 -8.52 41.03
N LEU A 18 -17.17 -8.99 40.27
CA LEU A 18 -18.26 -8.16 39.73
C LEU A 18 -19.46 -8.04 40.69
N SER A 19 -19.61 -8.97 41.64
CA SER A 19 -20.67 -8.94 42.66
C SER A 19 -20.43 -7.94 43.80
N ALA A 20 -19.22 -7.36 43.94
CA ALA A 20 -18.85 -6.50 45.06
C ALA A 20 -18.88 -4.98 44.75
N MET A 21 -19.28 -4.58 43.54
CA MET A 21 -19.33 -3.17 43.12
C MET A 21 -20.74 -2.67 42.75
N GLY A 22 -21.78 -3.45 43.01
CA GLY A 22 -23.17 -3.14 42.63
C GLY A 22 -24.07 -2.80 43.81
N SER A 23 -23.75 -1.76 44.58
CA SER A 23 -24.67 -1.25 45.62
C SER A 23 -24.40 0.20 45.99
N ALA A 24 -24.62 1.11 45.05
CA ALA A 24 -25.04 2.49 45.32
C ALA A 24 -25.41 3.16 43.99
N PHE A 25 -26.71 3.31 43.72
CA PHE A 25 -27.35 4.58 43.31
C PHE A 25 -28.79 4.33 42.85
N THR A 26 -29.71 4.98 43.57
CA THR A 26 -31.16 4.95 43.41
C THR A 26 -31.59 5.95 42.32
N ILE A 27 -32.48 5.55 41.41
CA ILE A 27 -33.11 6.43 40.40
C ILE A 27 -34.57 6.68 40.81
N PRO A 28 -35.06 7.93 40.91
CA PRO A 28 -36.50 8.20 40.94
C PRO A 28 -37.06 8.43 39.53
N LYS A 29 -38.22 7.81 39.29
CA LYS A 29 -39.12 8.02 38.14
C LYS A 29 -39.68 9.45 38.14
N LEU A 30 -39.88 10.06 36.96
CA LEU A 30 -41.00 10.98 36.76
C LEU A 30 -41.39 11.14 35.29
N ALA A 31 -42.68 11.41 35.11
CA ALA A 31 -43.50 11.23 33.93
C ALA A 31 -43.42 12.35 32.88
N SER A 32 -43.80 12.01 31.65
CA SER A 32 -44.16 12.91 30.56
C SER A 32 -45.45 13.69 30.83
N PRO A 33 -45.60 14.89 30.22
CA PRO A 33 -46.79 15.10 29.41
C PRO A 33 -46.54 15.76 28.04
N VAL A 34 -47.45 15.43 27.15
CA VAL A 34 -47.72 15.95 25.81
C VAL A 34 -48.00 17.46 25.85
N LEU A 35 -47.49 18.23 24.88
CA LEU A 35 -48.21 19.41 24.33
C LEU A 35 -47.69 19.78 22.93
N SER A 36 -48.66 20.03 22.06
CA SER A 36 -48.58 20.32 20.64
C SER A 36 -48.20 21.78 20.36
N ARG A 37 -47.42 22.04 19.30
CA ARG A 37 -47.43 23.35 18.62
C ARG A 37 -47.05 23.24 17.15
N ARG A 38 -48.08 23.44 16.30
CA ARG A 38 -47.98 23.71 14.85
C ARG A 38 -47.08 24.93 14.60
N ARG A 39 -46.15 24.84 13.64
CA ARG A 39 -45.60 26.00 12.92
C ARG A 39 -45.98 25.91 11.45
N ARG A 40 -46.60 26.99 10.94
CA ARG A 40 -46.97 27.22 9.54
C ARG A 40 -45.72 27.44 8.69
N TYR A 41 -45.68 26.81 7.53
CA TYR A 41 -44.79 27.14 6.41
C TYR A 41 -45.41 28.27 5.59
N SER A 42 -44.58 29.23 5.16
CA SER A 42 -44.93 30.31 4.23
C SER A 42 -44.02 30.21 3.00
N GLU A 43 -44.63 30.01 1.84
CA GLU A 43 -44.00 29.99 0.51
C GLU A 43 -43.52 31.39 0.06
N PRO A 44 -42.44 31.50 -0.73
CA PRO A 44 -42.08 32.74 -1.42
C PRO A 44 -42.60 32.78 -2.88
N ARG A 45 -43.23 33.91 -3.25
CA ARG A 45 -43.69 34.26 -4.62
C ARG A 45 -42.54 34.77 -5.51
N PRO A 46 -42.66 34.66 -6.85
CA PRO A 46 -41.61 35.05 -7.80
C PRO A 46 -41.56 36.56 -8.08
N ARG A 47 -40.36 37.11 -8.32
CA ARG A 47 -40.13 38.50 -8.74
C ARG A 47 -40.12 38.60 -10.27
N SER A 48 -40.97 39.46 -10.81
CA SER A 48 -40.96 39.92 -12.20
C SER A 48 -39.90 41.01 -12.41
N PHE A 49 -39.14 40.91 -13.50
CA PHE A 49 -38.24 41.95 -14.00
C PHE A 49 -39.01 42.84 -15.00
N THR A 50 -39.14 44.13 -14.69
CA THR A 50 -39.60 45.15 -15.62
C THR A 50 -38.41 45.92 -16.19
N VAL A 51 -38.33 45.95 -17.53
CA VAL A 51 -37.37 46.73 -18.32
C VAL A 51 -37.95 48.12 -18.53
N SER A 52 -37.32 49.17 -17.98
CA SER A 52 -37.68 50.56 -18.29
C SER A 52 -36.73 51.15 -19.33
N ARG A 53 -37.31 51.48 -20.49
CA ARG A 53 -36.74 52.37 -21.50
C ARG A 53 -36.61 53.78 -20.94
N THR A 54 -35.48 54.45 -21.15
CA THR A 54 -35.40 55.92 -21.09
C THR A 54 -34.63 56.45 -22.30
N GLN A 55 -35.22 57.48 -22.92
CA GLN A 55 -34.64 58.36 -23.94
C GLN A 55 -34.89 59.82 -23.50
N PRO A 56 -34.25 60.84 -24.12
CA PRO A 56 -33.46 61.84 -23.41
C PRO A 56 -34.16 63.18 -23.17
N CYS A 57 -33.58 64.02 -22.30
CA CYS A 57 -33.91 65.45 -22.17
C CYS A 57 -32.67 66.32 -22.36
N PHE A 58 -32.83 67.34 -23.20
CA PHE A 58 -31.93 68.48 -23.46
C PHE A 58 -31.97 69.50 -22.29
N SER A 59 -30.82 70.07 -21.92
CA SER A 59 -30.53 71.53 -21.79
C SER A 59 -29.12 71.72 -21.16
N SER A 60 -28.15 72.27 -21.91
CA SER A 60 -27.63 73.65 -21.85
C SER A 60 -26.82 74.04 -20.60
N SER A 61 -25.48 74.09 -20.70
CA SER A 61 -24.61 75.25 -20.35
C SER A 61 -23.09 74.89 -20.40
N LEU A 62 -22.31 75.82 -20.96
CA LEU A 62 -20.85 75.86 -21.29
C LEU A 62 -19.88 75.71 -20.09
N PRO A 63 -18.52 75.65 -20.23
CA PRO A 63 -17.68 76.02 -21.38
C PRO A 63 -16.54 75.05 -21.79
N PHE A 64 -15.93 75.39 -22.94
CA PHE A 64 -14.81 74.78 -23.64
C PHE A 64 -13.58 74.46 -22.77
N ILE A 65 -13.14 73.20 -22.82
CA ILE A 65 -11.75 72.80 -22.56
C ILE A 65 -11.30 71.96 -23.76
N CYS A 66 -10.23 72.39 -24.43
CA CYS A 66 -9.57 71.67 -25.51
C CYS A 66 -9.09 70.30 -25.01
N CYS A 67 -9.62 69.22 -25.60
CA CYS A 67 -9.13 67.86 -25.40
C CYS A 67 -8.44 67.40 -26.69
N PRO A 68 -7.20 66.88 -26.66
CA PRO A 68 -6.47 66.49 -27.85
C PRO A 68 -7.17 65.31 -28.55
N ARG A 69 -7.24 65.40 -29.87
CA ARG A 69 -7.85 64.43 -30.77
C ARG A 69 -7.04 63.13 -30.78
N VAL A 70 -7.34 62.21 -29.87
CA VAL A 70 -6.85 60.82 -29.96
C VAL A 70 -7.76 60.08 -30.95
N THR A 71 -7.31 59.96 -32.21
CA THR A 71 -7.86 58.99 -33.16
C THR A 71 -7.53 57.59 -32.68
N ALA A 72 -8.41 57.00 -31.86
CA ALA A 72 -8.39 55.59 -31.57
C ALA A 72 -8.78 54.83 -32.86
N HIS A 73 -7.79 54.30 -33.58
CA HIS A 73 -8.04 53.25 -34.56
C HIS A 73 -8.58 52.03 -33.80
N LEU A 74 -9.89 51.81 -33.86
CA LEU A 74 -10.51 50.53 -33.50
C LEU A 74 -9.97 49.46 -34.45
N ARG A 75 -8.85 48.81 -34.10
CA ARG A 75 -8.55 47.48 -34.62
C ARG A 75 -9.54 46.53 -33.96
N MET A 76 -10.54 46.10 -34.73
CA MET A 76 -11.32 44.93 -34.36
C MET A 76 -10.35 43.76 -34.14
N PRO A 77 -10.44 42.99 -33.04
CA PRO A 77 -9.69 41.75 -32.94
C PRO A 77 -10.18 40.85 -34.06
N SER A 78 -9.28 40.49 -34.98
CA SER A 78 -9.53 39.45 -35.95
C SER A 78 -9.77 38.16 -35.17
N TRP A 79 -11.02 37.74 -35.07
CA TRP A 79 -11.36 36.39 -34.65
C TRP A 79 -10.86 35.44 -35.74
N THR A 80 -9.61 35.01 -35.65
CA THR A 80 -9.14 33.85 -36.41
C THR A 80 -9.85 32.65 -35.83
N PHE A 81 -10.88 32.18 -36.54
CA PHE A 81 -11.49 30.89 -36.28
C PHE A 81 -10.40 29.85 -36.55
N GLU A 82 -9.83 29.26 -35.50
CA GLU A 82 -8.99 28.08 -35.70
C GLU A 82 -9.85 27.03 -36.39
N PRO A 83 -9.40 26.45 -37.52
CA PRO A 83 -10.14 25.39 -38.17
C PRO A 83 -10.31 24.23 -37.18
N PRO A 84 -11.49 23.57 -37.17
CA PRO A 84 -11.68 22.40 -36.32
C PRO A 84 -10.57 21.37 -36.61
N PRO A 85 -10.05 20.70 -35.57
CA PRO A 85 -8.96 19.75 -35.73
C PRO A 85 -9.35 18.68 -36.76
N THR A 86 -8.43 18.37 -37.67
CA THR A 86 -8.64 17.34 -38.68
C THR A 86 -8.81 15.97 -38.02
N LEU A 87 -9.53 15.05 -38.68
CA LEU A 87 -9.77 13.69 -38.18
C LEU A 87 -8.46 12.96 -37.82
N ALA A 88 -7.39 13.22 -38.58
CA ALA A 88 -6.04 12.71 -38.33
C ALA A 88 -5.39 13.28 -37.05
N THR A 89 -5.65 14.54 -36.71
CA THR A 89 -5.16 15.15 -35.47
C THR A 89 -5.88 14.56 -34.25
N ILE A 90 -7.17 14.27 -34.39
CA ILE A 90 -7.97 13.63 -33.34
C ILE A 90 -7.55 12.17 -33.15
N SER A 91 -7.33 11.42 -34.24
CA SER A 91 -6.88 10.02 -34.15
C SER A 91 -5.50 9.89 -33.52
N THR A 92 -4.54 10.73 -33.92
CA THR A 92 -3.19 10.72 -33.34
C THR A 92 -3.18 11.12 -31.87
N ALA A 93 -4.00 12.10 -31.45
CA ALA A 93 -4.17 12.42 -30.04
C ALA A 93 -4.76 11.23 -29.25
N ALA A 94 -5.81 10.59 -29.77
CA ALA A 94 -6.42 9.43 -29.13
C ALA A 94 -5.45 8.25 -28.97
N GLU A 95 -4.61 7.99 -29.98
CA GLU A 95 -3.55 6.97 -29.93
C GLU A 95 -2.51 7.27 -28.85
N ARG A 96 -2.02 8.51 -28.76
CA ARG A 96 -1.04 8.92 -27.72
C ARG A 96 -1.60 8.78 -26.31
N TYR A 97 -2.84 9.18 -26.11
CA TYR A 97 -3.51 9.02 -24.82
C TYR A 97 -3.71 7.55 -24.44
N SER A 98 -4.11 6.72 -25.41
CA SER A 98 -4.23 5.28 -25.23
C SER A 98 -2.87 4.66 -24.87
N ALA A 99 -1.79 5.09 -25.51
CA ALA A 99 -0.43 4.65 -25.22
C ALA A 99 0.03 5.06 -23.81
N SER A 100 -0.23 6.29 -23.36
CA SER A 100 0.08 6.73 -22.00
C SER A 100 -0.70 5.91 -20.94
N CYS A 101 -2.00 5.70 -21.15
CA CYS A 101 -2.81 4.85 -20.27
C CYS A 101 -2.33 3.40 -20.26
N GLY A 102 -2.03 2.85 -21.45
CA GLY A 102 -1.46 1.52 -21.63
C GLY A 102 -0.11 1.37 -20.91
N GLY A 103 0.76 2.38 -21.02
CA GLY A 103 2.04 2.44 -20.31
C GLY A 103 1.88 2.46 -18.80
N CYS A 104 0.90 3.20 -18.27
CA CYS A 104 0.58 3.20 -16.85
C CYS A 104 0.13 1.81 -16.37
N LEU A 105 -0.85 1.21 -17.06
CA LEU A 105 -1.39 -0.12 -16.70
C LEU A 105 -0.35 -1.22 -16.85
N ALA A 106 0.45 -1.19 -17.91
CA ALA A 106 1.55 -2.12 -18.13
C ALA A 106 2.61 -1.99 -17.02
N THR A 107 2.93 -0.77 -16.60
CA THR A 107 3.87 -0.53 -15.49
C THR A 107 3.32 -1.04 -14.17
N ILE A 108 2.05 -0.78 -13.85
CA ILE A 108 1.38 -1.33 -12.65
C ILE A 108 1.41 -2.86 -12.69
N PHE A 109 1.06 -3.46 -13.82
CA PHE A 109 1.07 -4.91 -14.00
C PHE A 109 2.49 -5.50 -13.84
N ALA A 110 3.49 -4.93 -14.52
CA ALA A 110 4.88 -5.37 -14.42
C ALA A 110 5.39 -5.27 -12.98
N CYS A 111 5.12 -4.15 -12.30
CA CYS A 111 5.51 -3.96 -10.91
C CYS A 111 4.86 -4.98 -9.98
N THR A 112 3.57 -5.26 -10.14
CA THR A 112 2.81 -6.09 -9.19
C THR A 112 2.82 -7.59 -9.48
N TRP A 113 2.98 -7.99 -10.74
CA TRP A 113 3.02 -9.40 -11.14
C TRP A 113 4.42 -9.98 -11.15
N VAL A 114 5.40 -9.23 -11.67
CA VAL A 114 6.79 -9.74 -11.85
C VAL A 114 7.59 -9.57 -10.57
N SER A 115 7.42 -8.46 -9.85
CA SER A 115 8.28 -8.11 -8.70
C SER A 115 7.83 -8.75 -7.38
N VAL A 116 6.62 -9.31 -7.32
CA VAL A 116 6.13 -10.00 -6.13
C VAL A 116 6.61 -11.44 -6.13
N HIS A 117 7.48 -11.78 -5.18
CA HIS A 117 8.07 -13.10 -5.05
C HIS A 117 7.30 -13.92 -4.01
N PRO A 118 6.34 -14.79 -4.39
CA PRO A 118 5.58 -15.56 -3.42
C PRO A 118 6.40 -16.68 -2.79
N ASN A 119 6.02 -17.07 -1.58
CA ASN A 119 6.58 -18.26 -0.94
C ASN A 119 6.09 -19.56 -1.60
N VAL A 120 6.86 -20.64 -1.41
CA VAL A 120 6.64 -21.95 -2.05
C VAL A 120 5.21 -22.44 -1.76
N PRO A 121 4.44 -22.85 -2.78
CA PRO A 121 3.09 -23.34 -2.60
C PRO A 121 3.06 -24.74 -1.97
N PRO A 122 1.92 -25.15 -1.36
CA PRO A 122 1.72 -26.53 -0.95
C PRO A 122 1.90 -27.51 -2.12
N PRO A 123 2.45 -28.71 -1.86
CA PRO A 123 2.55 -29.74 -2.89
C PRO A 123 1.16 -30.14 -3.39
N GLY A 124 1.04 -30.42 -4.69
CA GLY A 124 -0.20 -30.93 -5.30
C GLY A 124 -1.26 -29.88 -5.66
N GLN A 125 -0.97 -28.58 -5.58
CA GLN A 125 -1.90 -27.55 -6.07
C GLN A 125 -2.06 -27.59 -7.59
N SER A 126 -3.28 -27.37 -8.07
CA SER A 126 -3.56 -27.26 -9.50
C SER A 126 -3.05 -25.93 -10.08
N CYS A 127 -2.78 -25.88 -11.38
CA CYS A 127 -2.35 -24.65 -12.06
C CYS A 127 -3.32 -23.47 -11.82
N LEU A 128 -4.63 -23.75 -11.78
CA LEU A 128 -5.65 -22.74 -11.51
C LEU A 128 -5.54 -22.17 -10.10
N GLN A 129 -5.27 -23.00 -9.09
CA GLN A 129 -5.07 -22.54 -7.71
C GLN A 129 -3.82 -21.66 -7.59
N LEU A 130 -2.73 -22.04 -8.27
CA LEU A 130 -1.50 -21.25 -8.33
C LEU A 130 -1.75 -19.89 -8.97
N TYR A 131 -2.50 -19.86 -10.08
CA TYR A 131 -2.89 -18.63 -10.75
C TYR A 131 -3.72 -17.71 -9.84
N TRP A 132 -4.77 -18.23 -9.20
CA TRP A 132 -5.60 -17.43 -8.28
C TRP A 132 -4.81 -16.90 -7.07
N ARG A 133 -3.85 -17.70 -6.56
CA ARG A 133 -2.95 -17.25 -5.50
C ARG A 133 -2.14 -16.04 -5.97
N ARG A 134 -1.54 -16.09 -7.17
CA ARG A 134 -0.79 -14.96 -7.76
C ARG A 134 -1.68 -13.75 -8.00
N LEU A 135 -2.86 -13.94 -8.57
CA LEU A 135 -3.81 -12.84 -8.80
C LEU A 135 -4.21 -12.15 -7.49
N LYS A 136 -4.50 -12.92 -6.43
CA LYS A 136 -4.80 -12.37 -5.10
C LYS A 136 -3.64 -11.52 -4.57
N MET A 137 -2.40 -11.98 -4.74
CA MET A 137 -1.21 -11.24 -4.29
C MET A 137 -0.98 -9.97 -5.10
N MET A 138 -1.24 -10.00 -6.41
CA MET A 138 -1.20 -8.83 -7.28
C MET A 138 -2.22 -7.77 -6.84
N LEU A 139 -3.49 -8.18 -6.60
CA LEU A 139 -4.54 -7.27 -6.14
C LEU A 139 -4.19 -6.63 -4.78
N ILE A 140 -3.61 -7.41 -3.87
CA ILE A 140 -3.10 -6.90 -2.60
C ILE A 140 -1.98 -5.86 -2.82
N ALA A 141 -1.03 -6.14 -3.73
CA ALA A 141 0.05 -5.24 -4.05
C ALA A 141 -0.44 -3.93 -4.69
N ILE A 142 -1.52 -3.98 -5.47
CA ILE A 142 -2.18 -2.78 -6.02
C ILE A 142 -2.85 -1.98 -4.90
N ILE A 143 -3.55 -2.60 -3.96
CA ILE A 143 -4.27 -1.85 -2.92
C ILE A 143 -3.30 -1.25 -1.89
N ALA A 144 -2.25 -1.99 -1.53
CA ALA A 144 -1.36 -1.64 -0.43
C ALA A 144 0.11 -2.02 -0.74
N PRO A 145 0.76 -1.35 -1.71
CA PRO A 145 2.13 -1.66 -2.11
C PRO A 145 3.14 -1.43 -0.97
N GLU A 146 2.85 -0.53 -0.04
CA GLU A 146 3.71 -0.23 1.11
C GLU A 146 3.73 -1.39 2.12
N ILE A 147 2.62 -2.14 2.22
CA ILE A 147 2.59 -3.36 3.04
C ILE A 147 3.44 -4.46 2.39
N MET A 148 3.49 -4.51 1.06
CA MET A 148 4.37 -5.43 0.34
C MET A 148 5.84 -5.15 0.62
N VAL A 149 6.24 -3.88 0.69
CA VAL A 149 7.57 -3.49 1.19
C VAL A 149 7.82 -3.99 2.60
N GLY A 150 6.83 -3.90 3.49
CA GLY A 150 6.93 -4.47 4.83
C GLY A 150 7.22 -5.97 4.83
N PHE A 151 6.52 -6.75 3.99
CA PHE A 151 6.82 -8.18 3.84
C PHE A 151 8.23 -8.42 3.27
N ALA A 152 8.62 -7.64 2.27
CA ALA A 152 9.95 -7.73 1.69
C ALA A 152 11.05 -7.42 2.71
N ALA A 153 10.88 -6.36 3.50
CA ALA A 153 11.79 -5.94 4.55
C ALA A 153 11.91 -7.00 5.64
N ARG A 154 10.80 -7.59 6.09
CA ARG A 154 10.82 -8.69 7.09
C ARG A 154 11.64 -9.86 6.60
N GLN A 155 11.36 -10.33 5.39
CA GLN A 155 12.07 -11.48 4.83
C GLN A 155 13.55 -11.16 4.59
N PHE A 156 13.89 -9.93 4.19
CA PHE A 156 15.28 -9.48 4.02
C PHE A 156 16.05 -9.44 5.34
N PHE A 157 15.49 -8.82 6.40
CA PHE A 157 16.16 -8.78 7.69
C PHE A 157 16.27 -10.16 8.32
N ALA A 158 15.24 -11.00 8.19
CA ALA A 158 15.27 -12.38 8.65
C ALA A 158 16.34 -13.21 7.92
N SER A 159 16.38 -13.16 6.58
CA SER A 159 17.37 -13.89 5.79
C SER A 159 18.80 -13.43 6.10
N ARG A 160 19.04 -12.12 6.22
CA ARG A 160 20.34 -11.55 6.62
C ARG A 160 20.79 -12.00 8.00
N ARG A 161 19.86 -12.15 8.95
CA ARG A 161 20.20 -12.59 10.31
C ARG A 161 20.54 -14.06 10.35
N LEU A 162 19.74 -14.91 9.71
CA LEU A 162 20.03 -16.34 9.55
C LEU A 162 21.36 -16.57 8.82
N SER A 163 21.63 -15.80 7.77
CA SER A 163 22.88 -15.83 7.00
C SER A 163 24.09 -15.56 7.90
N LYS A 164 24.01 -14.59 8.81
CA LYS A 164 25.09 -14.29 9.76
C LYS A 164 25.23 -15.34 10.86
N GLU A 165 24.12 -15.84 11.38
CA GLU A 165 24.10 -16.71 12.56
C GLU A 165 24.48 -18.16 12.25
N PHE A 166 24.08 -18.66 11.08
CA PHE A 166 24.33 -20.04 10.66
C PHE A 166 25.30 -20.13 9.47
N GLU A 167 25.95 -19.02 9.12
CA GLU A 167 26.89 -18.87 7.98
C GLU A 167 26.31 -19.37 6.66
N PHE A 168 25.01 -19.13 6.46
CA PHE A 168 24.36 -19.35 5.18
C PHE A 168 24.58 -18.15 4.27
N SER A 169 24.38 -18.33 2.98
CA SER A 169 24.24 -17.17 2.11
C SER A 169 22.89 -16.47 2.31
N THR A 170 22.77 -15.24 1.81
CA THR A 170 21.50 -14.51 1.89
C THR A 170 20.40 -15.20 1.08
N MET A 171 20.75 -15.87 -0.03
CA MET A 171 19.82 -16.65 -0.85
C MET A 171 19.28 -17.86 -0.08
N HIS A 172 20.16 -18.61 0.60
CA HIS A 172 19.75 -19.70 1.50
C HIS A 172 18.80 -19.22 2.60
N GLY A 173 19.09 -18.07 3.21
CA GLY A 173 18.20 -17.45 4.21
C GLY A 173 16.82 -17.07 3.64
N PHE A 174 16.76 -16.56 2.40
CA PHE A 174 15.50 -16.29 1.72
C PHE A 174 14.74 -17.57 1.39
N PHE A 175 15.44 -18.58 0.86
CA PHE A 175 14.88 -19.87 0.51
C PHE A 175 14.33 -20.60 1.73
N PHE A 176 15.01 -20.49 2.87
CA PHE A 176 14.53 -20.97 4.16
C PHE A 176 13.24 -20.27 4.61
N CYS A 177 13.23 -18.93 4.63
CA CYS A 177 12.04 -18.15 5.01
C CYS A 177 10.83 -18.37 4.09
N MET A 178 11.05 -18.73 2.82
CA MET A 178 9.95 -19.01 1.89
C MET A 178 9.44 -20.46 1.93
N GLY A 179 9.94 -21.29 2.85
CA GLY A 179 9.58 -22.71 2.96
C GLY A 179 10.16 -23.55 1.83
N GLY A 180 11.30 -23.14 1.28
CA GLY A 180 12.02 -23.84 0.23
C GLY A 180 12.70 -25.13 0.69
N PHE A 181 12.83 -25.35 1.99
CA PHE A 181 13.37 -26.58 2.56
C PHE A 181 12.27 -27.41 3.24
N ILE A 182 12.24 -28.71 2.99
CA ILE A 182 11.34 -29.67 3.66
C ILE A 182 12.14 -30.83 4.24
N SER A 183 11.65 -31.43 5.32
CA SER A 183 12.16 -32.69 5.82
C SER A 183 11.79 -33.84 4.89
N SER A 184 12.45 -34.99 5.03
CA SER A 184 12.09 -36.20 4.30
C SER A 184 10.66 -36.70 4.61
N ALA A 185 10.04 -36.23 5.70
CA ALA A 185 8.63 -36.45 6.01
C ALA A 185 7.66 -35.50 5.28
N GLY A 186 8.17 -34.56 4.48
CA GLY A 186 7.35 -33.59 3.73
C GLY A 186 6.93 -32.35 4.52
N TYR A 187 7.53 -32.10 5.69
CA TYR A 187 7.23 -30.92 6.50
C TYR A 187 8.26 -29.80 6.29
N PRO A 188 7.84 -28.54 6.17
CA PRO A 188 8.74 -27.41 6.00
C PRO A 188 9.72 -27.21 7.17
N VAL A 189 10.99 -27.01 6.81
CA VAL A 189 12.07 -26.59 7.71
C VAL A 189 12.23 -25.08 7.53
N ALA A 190 11.52 -24.31 8.34
CA ALA A 190 11.38 -22.88 8.14
C ALA A 190 11.55 -22.05 9.42
N THR A 191 11.55 -22.67 10.60
CA THR A 191 11.63 -21.98 11.90
C THR A 191 13.04 -22.05 12.47
N LYS A 192 13.55 -20.92 12.99
CA LYS A 192 14.85 -20.86 13.68
C LYS A 192 15.03 -21.96 14.75
N LYS A 193 14.01 -22.25 15.54
CA LYS A 193 14.02 -23.35 16.54
C LYS A 193 14.39 -24.72 15.96
N GLN A 194 13.99 -25.02 14.70
CA GLN A 194 14.36 -26.27 14.03
C GLN A 194 15.86 -26.32 13.71
N LEU A 195 16.47 -25.17 13.44
CA LEU A 195 17.91 -25.06 13.21
C LEU A 195 18.72 -25.04 14.51
N GLU A 196 18.14 -24.60 15.63
CA GLU A 196 18.80 -24.57 16.95
C GLU A 196 18.66 -25.88 17.72
N ASP A 197 17.81 -26.80 17.25
CA ASP A 197 17.56 -28.07 17.91
C ASP A 197 18.87 -28.85 18.16
N PRO A 198 19.17 -29.28 19.39
CA PRO A 198 20.42 -29.99 19.70
C PRO A 198 20.57 -31.34 19.00
N ALA A 199 19.46 -32.01 18.68
CA ALA A 199 19.47 -33.35 18.10
C ALA A 199 19.53 -33.32 16.57
N LEU A 200 18.78 -32.43 15.92
CA LEU A 200 18.67 -32.39 14.45
C LEU A 200 19.18 -31.10 13.80
N GLY A 201 19.39 -30.04 14.56
CA GLY A 201 19.75 -28.73 14.02
C GLY A 201 21.09 -28.74 13.28
N SER A 202 22.08 -29.48 13.77
CA SER A 202 23.39 -29.62 13.10
C SER A 202 23.27 -30.26 11.72
N GLU A 203 22.48 -31.33 11.59
CA GLU A 203 22.23 -32.01 10.32
C GLU A 203 21.51 -31.10 9.33
N PHE A 204 20.45 -30.41 9.76
CA PHE A 204 19.75 -29.44 8.91
C PHE A 204 20.67 -28.32 8.43
N ARG A 205 21.50 -27.77 9.34
CA ARG A 205 22.45 -26.70 8.98
C ARG A 205 23.50 -27.18 7.98
N ALA A 206 24.04 -28.38 8.16
CA ALA A 206 25.00 -28.97 7.23
C ALA A 206 24.36 -29.26 5.86
N ALA A 207 23.17 -29.87 5.84
CA ALA A 207 22.45 -30.17 4.61
C ALA A 207 22.09 -28.89 3.82
N ILE A 208 21.62 -27.84 4.50
CA ILE A 208 21.32 -26.55 3.87
C ILE A 208 22.59 -25.91 3.29
N ARG A 209 23.72 -25.99 3.99
CA ARG A 209 24.98 -25.38 3.56
C ARG A 209 25.62 -26.09 2.36
N ASN A 210 25.41 -27.39 2.24
CA ASN A 210 25.97 -28.20 1.16
C ASN A 210 25.23 -28.03 -0.18
N ILE A 211 24.08 -27.33 -0.19
CA ILE A 211 23.33 -27.03 -1.41
C ILE A 211 23.99 -25.85 -2.11
N ASN A 212 24.24 -25.97 -3.41
CA ASN A 212 24.81 -24.86 -4.17
C ASN A 212 23.74 -23.79 -4.43
N GLU A 213 24.15 -22.52 -4.47
CA GLU A 213 23.23 -21.43 -4.82
C GLU A 213 22.68 -21.57 -6.24
N GLU A 214 23.46 -22.17 -7.13
CA GLU A 214 23.06 -22.47 -8.51
C GLU A 214 21.87 -23.43 -8.54
N ASP A 215 21.84 -24.45 -7.67
CA ASP A 215 20.73 -25.41 -7.56
C ASP A 215 19.44 -24.73 -7.07
N ILE A 216 19.58 -23.71 -6.21
CA ILE A 216 18.46 -22.89 -5.74
C ILE A 216 17.98 -21.96 -6.86
N MET A 217 18.90 -21.35 -7.61
CA MET A 217 18.58 -20.42 -8.68
C MET A 217 17.96 -21.13 -9.89
N ASP A 218 18.36 -22.36 -10.19
CA ASP A 218 17.75 -23.19 -11.25
C ASP A 218 16.23 -23.42 -11.00
N LYS A 219 15.79 -23.38 -9.74
CA LYS A 219 14.36 -23.45 -9.39
C LYS A 219 13.60 -22.14 -9.55
N SER A 220 14.31 -21.02 -9.70
CA SER A 220 13.71 -19.70 -9.90
C SER A 220 13.20 -19.59 -11.33
N LYS A 221 11.88 -19.50 -11.53
CA LYS A 221 11.29 -19.40 -12.87
C LYS A 221 11.38 -18.01 -13.50
N GLY A 222 11.84 -17.02 -12.74
CA GLY A 222 12.19 -15.71 -13.28
C GLY A 222 13.68 -15.60 -13.44
N ASP A 223 14.15 -15.79 -14.67
CA ASP A 223 15.54 -15.54 -15.04
C ASP A 223 15.87 -14.05 -14.89
N ALA A 224 17.16 -13.71 -14.70
CA ALA A 224 17.64 -12.35 -14.51
C ALA A 224 17.11 -11.38 -15.58
N LEU A 225 16.90 -11.86 -16.80
CA LEU A 225 16.29 -11.13 -17.91
C LEU A 225 14.86 -10.65 -17.62
N SER A 226 13.98 -11.53 -17.14
CA SER A 226 12.59 -11.19 -16.82
C SER A 226 12.48 -10.13 -15.71
N LYS A 227 13.34 -10.23 -14.69
CA LYS A 227 13.45 -9.25 -13.60
C LYS A 227 13.98 -7.91 -14.13
N SER A 228 14.93 -7.96 -15.05
CA SER A 228 15.55 -6.77 -15.66
C SER A 228 14.58 -6.02 -16.57
N VAL A 229 13.74 -6.73 -17.36
CA VAL A 229 12.73 -6.08 -18.22
C VAL A 229 11.70 -5.31 -17.39
N ALA A 230 11.18 -5.89 -16.31
CA ALA A 230 10.22 -5.21 -15.44
C ALA A 230 10.82 -3.97 -14.76
N LEU A 231 12.09 -4.03 -14.36
CA LEU A 231 12.83 -2.87 -13.86
C LEU A 231 13.00 -1.79 -14.91
N LEU A 232 13.43 -2.18 -16.11
CA LEU A 232 13.62 -1.25 -17.22
C LEU A 232 12.31 -0.55 -17.54
N GLN A 233 11.18 -1.28 -17.57
CA GLN A 233 9.85 -0.69 -17.74
C GLN A 233 9.52 0.33 -16.64
N GLY A 234 9.73 -0.02 -15.36
CA GLY A 234 9.47 0.88 -14.24
C GLY A 234 10.37 2.12 -14.24
N MET A 235 11.66 1.94 -14.50
CA MET A 235 12.64 3.02 -14.58
C MET A 235 12.38 3.92 -15.77
N TRP A 236 12.01 3.35 -16.92
CA TRP A 236 11.60 4.10 -18.11
C TRP A 236 10.40 4.98 -17.81
N PHE A 237 9.37 4.43 -17.16
CA PHE A 237 8.19 5.18 -16.77
C PHE A 237 8.53 6.34 -15.81
N ILE A 238 9.38 6.09 -14.79
CA ILE A 238 9.85 7.13 -13.87
C ILE A 238 10.56 8.25 -14.66
N LEU A 239 11.45 7.89 -15.58
CA LEU A 239 12.21 8.83 -16.39
C LEU A 239 11.28 9.67 -17.29
N GLN A 240 10.25 9.05 -17.87
CA GLN A 240 9.21 9.74 -18.65
C GLN A 240 8.44 10.75 -17.80
N CYS A 241 8.01 10.38 -16.58
CA CYS A 241 7.36 11.32 -15.67
C CYS A 241 8.27 12.50 -15.29
N VAL A 242 9.54 12.25 -14.97
CA VAL A 242 10.52 13.30 -14.65
C VAL A 242 10.71 14.25 -15.84
N ALA A 243 10.81 13.70 -17.06
CA ALA A 243 10.97 14.51 -18.27
C ALA A 243 9.74 15.39 -18.55
N ARG A 244 8.51 14.87 -18.34
CA ARG A 244 7.27 15.66 -18.43
C ARG A 244 7.30 16.84 -17.45
N VAL A 245 7.66 16.59 -16.19
CA VAL A 245 7.78 17.65 -15.17
C VAL A 245 8.81 18.70 -15.58
N HIS A 246 10.00 18.28 -16.05
CA HIS A 246 11.05 19.19 -16.48
C HIS A 246 10.63 20.06 -17.69
N GLN A 247 9.88 19.48 -18.64
CA GLN A 247 9.32 20.19 -19.78
C GLN A 247 8.05 20.99 -19.46
N ARG A 248 7.66 21.07 -18.18
CA ARG A 248 6.43 21.71 -17.70
C ARG A 248 5.16 21.16 -18.34
N ILE A 249 5.19 19.89 -18.73
CA ILE A 249 4.03 19.14 -19.20
C ILE A 249 3.33 18.56 -17.97
N PRO A 250 2.06 18.94 -17.70
CA PRO A 250 1.32 18.40 -16.56
C PRO A 250 1.19 16.87 -16.63
N VAL A 251 1.40 16.24 -15.49
CA VAL A 251 1.27 14.79 -15.28
C VAL A 251 -0.17 14.47 -14.87
N THR A 252 -0.75 13.43 -15.44
CA THR A 252 -2.12 12.98 -15.13
C THR A 252 -2.18 12.31 -13.76
N GLN A 253 -3.38 12.19 -13.19
CA GLN A 253 -3.58 11.52 -11.90
C GLN A 253 -3.14 10.06 -11.93
N LEU A 254 -3.43 9.35 -13.03
CA LEU A 254 -3.01 7.97 -13.22
C LEU A 254 -1.48 7.84 -13.33
N GLU A 255 -0.82 8.76 -14.04
CA GLU A 255 0.64 8.77 -14.13
C GLU A 255 1.28 9.05 -12.76
N VAL A 256 0.73 9.97 -11.95
CA VAL A 256 1.22 10.23 -10.58
C VAL A 256 1.05 9.00 -9.68
N ALA A 257 -0.12 8.36 -9.73
CA ALA A 257 -0.35 7.13 -8.96
C ALA A 257 0.62 6.03 -9.39
N THR A 258 0.80 5.84 -10.70
CA THR A 258 1.73 4.85 -11.27
C THR A 258 3.18 5.14 -10.91
N LEU A 259 3.59 6.41 -10.93
CA LEU A 259 4.93 6.85 -10.51
C LEU A 259 5.20 6.44 -9.06
N ALA A 260 4.24 6.67 -8.18
CA ALA A 260 4.35 6.27 -6.77
C ALA A 260 4.43 4.75 -6.61
N PHE A 261 3.66 3.98 -7.39
CA PHE A 261 3.79 2.51 -7.44
C PHE A 261 5.17 2.07 -7.93
N ALA A 262 5.68 2.65 -9.02
CA ALA A 262 6.96 2.33 -9.60
C ALA A 262 8.09 2.57 -8.59
N VAL A 263 8.08 3.72 -7.90
CA VAL A 263 9.06 4.04 -6.85
C VAL A 263 9.00 3.05 -5.69
N VAL A 264 7.81 2.71 -5.17
CA VAL A 264 7.67 1.69 -4.11
C VAL A 264 8.17 0.34 -4.58
N ASN A 265 7.91 -0.02 -5.83
CA ASN A 265 8.34 -1.29 -6.40
C ASN A 265 9.87 -1.40 -6.53
N LEU A 266 10.58 -0.29 -6.76
CA LEU A 266 12.05 -0.28 -6.69
C LEU A 266 12.55 -0.72 -5.31
N PHE A 267 11.90 -0.28 -4.21
CA PHE A 267 12.26 -0.73 -2.86
C PHE A 267 11.95 -2.21 -2.64
N ILE A 268 10.79 -2.70 -3.10
CA ILE A 268 10.43 -4.13 -3.03
C ILE A 268 11.51 -4.97 -3.71
N TRP A 269 11.89 -4.57 -4.92
CA TRP A 269 12.90 -5.25 -5.70
C TRP A 269 14.27 -5.23 -5.02
N LEU A 270 14.73 -4.09 -4.50
CA LEU A 270 16.00 -4.00 -3.76
C LEU A 270 16.04 -4.96 -2.56
N LEU A 271 14.92 -5.08 -1.84
CA LEU A 271 14.80 -5.96 -0.68
C LEU A 271 14.72 -7.44 -1.08
N TRP A 272 14.15 -7.77 -2.24
CA TRP A 272 13.98 -9.14 -2.74
C TRP A 272 14.96 -9.57 -3.83
N TRP A 273 16.04 -8.81 -4.07
CA TRP A 273 17.03 -9.12 -5.10
C TRP A 273 17.56 -10.56 -5.01
N ASN A 274 17.95 -10.99 -3.81
CA ASN A 274 18.47 -12.33 -3.55
C ASN A 274 17.37 -13.39 -3.30
N LYS A 275 16.10 -13.04 -3.40
CA LYS A 275 14.98 -13.98 -3.19
C LYS A 275 14.67 -14.69 -4.51
N PRO A 276 14.70 -16.03 -4.58
CA PRO A 276 14.27 -16.79 -5.76
C PRO A 276 12.82 -16.48 -6.14
N LEU A 277 12.53 -16.42 -7.44
CA LEU A 277 11.21 -16.03 -7.97
C LEU A 277 10.43 -17.27 -8.44
N ASP A 278 9.21 -17.43 -7.93
CA ASP A 278 8.22 -18.44 -8.38
C ASP A 278 8.71 -19.90 -8.27
N VAL A 279 9.42 -20.20 -7.18
CA VAL A 279 9.82 -21.56 -6.83
C VAL A 279 8.57 -22.38 -6.50
N GLN A 280 8.38 -23.48 -7.22
CA GLN A 280 7.21 -24.35 -7.06
C GLN A 280 7.46 -25.60 -6.23
N ARG A 281 8.71 -26.04 -6.11
CA ARG A 281 9.07 -27.26 -5.38
C ARG A 281 10.19 -26.99 -4.37
N PRO A 282 10.02 -27.38 -3.10
CA PRO A 282 11.08 -27.29 -2.12
C PRO A 282 12.16 -28.36 -2.34
N ILE A 283 13.31 -28.18 -1.70
CA ILE A 283 14.41 -29.13 -1.61
C ILE A 283 14.26 -29.93 -0.32
N VAL A 284 14.46 -31.25 -0.40
CA VAL A 284 14.44 -32.13 0.76
C VAL A 284 15.78 -32.01 1.49
N VAL A 285 15.74 -31.69 2.78
CA VAL A 285 16.91 -31.61 3.67
C VAL A 285 16.62 -32.43 4.93
N GLY A 286 17.58 -33.27 5.33
CA GLY A 286 17.56 -33.97 6.62
C GLY A 286 16.74 -35.27 6.69
N PRO A 287 16.80 -35.94 7.86
CA PRO A 287 16.30 -37.31 8.05
C PRO A 287 14.75 -37.42 8.02
N PRO A 288 14.21 -38.64 7.86
CA PRO A 288 12.77 -38.92 7.76
C PRO A 288 11.94 -38.61 9.02
N THR A 289 12.57 -38.41 10.18
CA THR A 289 11.85 -38.26 11.45
C THR A 289 12.17 -36.93 12.13
N LEU A 290 11.21 -36.00 12.12
CA LEU A 290 11.17 -34.90 13.10
C LEU A 290 10.70 -35.48 14.45
N PRO A 291 11.37 -35.22 15.59
CA PRO A 291 10.97 -35.73 16.89
C PRO A 291 9.54 -35.31 17.22
N HIS A 292 8.87 -36.24 17.90
CA HIS A 292 7.44 -36.27 18.13
C HIS A 292 6.91 -34.96 18.73
N ARG A 293 5.95 -34.35 18.03
CA ARG A 293 4.82 -33.56 18.55
C ARG A 293 5.12 -32.62 19.73
N GLN A 294 6.10 -31.72 19.60
CA GLN A 294 6.00 -30.46 20.33
C GLN A 294 5.10 -29.52 19.54
N ALA A 295 3.82 -29.51 19.91
CA ALA A 295 2.96 -28.39 19.61
C ALA A 295 3.64 -27.16 20.22
N LEU A 296 4.33 -26.38 19.39
CA LEU A 296 4.79 -25.05 19.78
C LEU A 296 3.53 -24.31 20.23
N ALA A 297 3.42 -24.09 21.55
CA ALA A 297 2.31 -23.38 22.14
C ALA A 297 2.16 -22.06 21.39
N GLY A 298 0.99 -21.84 20.78
CA GLY A 298 0.69 -20.59 20.11
C GLY A 298 0.88 -19.47 21.12
N SER A 299 1.77 -18.52 20.82
CA SER A 299 1.88 -17.30 21.61
C SER A 299 0.55 -16.55 21.56
N GLU A 300 0.14 -15.93 22.67
CA GLU A 300 -1.00 -15.01 22.66
C GLU A 300 -0.81 -13.97 21.55
N LEU A 301 -1.83 -13.85 20.69
CA LEU A 301 -1.77 -13.04 19.48
C LEU A 301 -1.74 -11.55 19.85
N SER A 302 -0.79 -10.82 19.29
CA SER A 302 -0.81 -9.36 19.35
C SER A 302 -2.01 -8.81 18.56
N PRO A 303 -2.60 -7.66 18.91
CA PRO A 303 -3.61 -7.00 18.08
C PRO A 303 -3.17 -6.80 16.62
N SER A 304 -1.88 -6.54 16.40
CA SER A 304 -1.28 -6.46 15.05
C SER A 304 -1.27 -7.80 14.30
N ASP A 305 -1.12 -8.92 15.00
CA ASP A 305 -1.23 -10.25 14.41
C ASP A 305 -2.65 -10.52 13.94
N TRP A 306 -3.65 -10.05 14.68
CA TRP A 306 -5.07 -10.16 14.33
C TRP A 306 -5.41 -9.33 13.08
N PHE A 307 -4.86 -8.13 12.98
CA PHE A 307 -5.01 -7.29 11.80
C PHE A 307 -4.39 -7.92 10.54
N LEU A 308 -3.12 -8.36 10.63
CA LEU A 308 -2.45 -9.04 9.52
C LEU A 308 -3.18 -10.34 9.13
N ALA A 309 -3.65 -11.08 10.13
CA ALA A 309 -4.47 -12.26 9.96
C ALA A 309 -5.76 -12.00 9.18
N ALA A 310 -6.47 -10.91 9.49
CA ALA A 310 -7.75 -10.57 8.86
C ALA A 310 -7.58 -10.17 7.39
N ILE A 311 -6.50 -9.44 7.06
CA ILE A 311 -6.25 -8.95 5.70
C ILE A 311 -5.60 -10.02 4.83
N PHE A 312 -4.56 -10.68 5.33
CA PHE A 312 -3.72 -11.58 4.53
C PHE A 312 -4.07 -13.05 4.70
N GLY A 313 -4.98 -13.39 5.62
CA GLY A 313 -5.33 -14.77 5.94
C GLY A 313 -4.22 -15.53 6.69
N PHE A 314 -3.14 -14.86 7.11
CA PHE A 314 -2.04 -15.48 7.84
C PHE A 314 -1.45 -14.52 8.89
N SER A 315 -0.91 -15.08 9.97
CA SER A 315 0.00 -14.39 10.90
C SER A 315 1.18 -15.33 11.12
N ALA A 316 2.40 -14.79 11.17
CA ALA A 316 3.62 -15.57 11.38
C ALA A 316 3.54 -16.38 12.69
N ASN A 317 2.89 -15.82 13.72
CA ASN A 317 2.69 -16.43 15.02
C ASN A 317 1.59 -17.51 15.05
N ARG A 318 0.74 -17.59 14.01
CA ARG A 318 -0.26 -18.68 13.86
C ARG A 318 0.27 -19.89 13.10
N TYR A 319 1.46 -19.78 12.52
CA TYR A 319 2.01 -20.86 11.72
C TYR A 319 2.52 -22.01 12.60
N GLN A 320 2.02 -23.21 12.36
CA GLN A 320 2.47 -24.44 13.00
C GLN A 320 3.27 -25.28 11.98
N PRO A 321 4.60 -25.39 12.12
CA PRO A 321 5.47 -26.04 11.14
C PRO A 321 5.13 -27.50 10.84
N LEU A 322 4.55 -28.20 11.81
CA LEU A 322 4.20 -29.63 11.72
C LEU A 322 2.73 -29.89 11.34
N ALA A 323 1.90 -28.84 11.29
CA ALA A 323 0.48 -28.97 10.93
C ALA A 323 0.19 -28.55 9.47
N SER A 324 1.20 -28.08 8.75
CA SER A 324 1.06 -27.60 7.39
C SER A 324 2.19 -28.11 6.49
N THR A 325 1.86 -28.43 5.25
CA THR A 325 2.80 -28.91 4.21
C THR A 325 3.51 -27.77 3.47
N SER A 326 3.23 -26.51 3.82
CA SER A 326 3.94 -25.34 3.28
C SER A 326 3.79 -24.14 4.20
N VAL A 327 4.59 -23.10 3.97
CA VAL A 327 4.43 -21.81 4.67
C VAL A 327 3.44 -20.89 3.92
N PRO A 328 2.74 -19.99 4.63
CA PRO A 328 1.94 -18.93 3.98
C PRO A 328 2.74 -18.06 3.01
N SER A 329 2.06 -17.43 2.05
CA SER A 329 2.66 -16.70 0.90
C SER A 329 3.70 -15.63 1.25
N PHE A 330 3.56 -14.97 2.40
CA PHE A 330 4.49 -13.94 2.88
C PHE A 330 4.98 -14.24 4.31
N TRP A 331 5.00 -15.52 4.67
CA TRP A 331 5.54 -15.97 5.94
C TRP A 331 7.05 -15.66 6.04
N TYR A 332 7.51 -15.50 7.27
CA TYR A 332 8.90 -15.26 7.64
C TYR A 332 9.16 -15.90 9.01
N THR A 333 10.41 -16.25 9.31
CA THR A 333 10.75 -16.76 10.65
C THR A 333 10.82 -15.59 11.65
N PRO A 334 10.06 -15.62 12.77
CA PRO A 334 10.20 -14.62 13.83
C PRO A 334 11.56 -14.77 14.51
N LEU A 335 12.30 -13.66 14.68
CA LEU A 335 13.64 -13.66 15.27
C LEU A 335 13.71 -12.82 16.53
N ASP A 336 13.47 -11.50 16.44
CA ASP A 336 13.46 -10.59 17.59
C ASP A 336 12.56 -9.36 17.37
N ASP A 337 12.21 -8.68 18.48
CA ASP A 337 11.39 -7.45 18.46
C ASP A 337 12.11 -6.25 17.78
N GLY A 338 13.46 -6.29 17.73
CA GLY A 338 14.28 -5.25 17.11
C GLY A 338 14.14 -5.21 15.59
N ILE A 339 14.00 -6.38 14.96
CA ILE A 339 13.72 -6.50 13.53
C ILE A 339 12.35 -5.91 13.20
N GLU A 340 11.31 -6.16 14.01
CA GLU A 340 9.97 -5.61 13.76
C GLU A 340 9.97 -4.08 13.82
N ALA A 341 10.67 -3.46 14.77
CA ALA A 341 10.80 -2.00 14.80
C ALA A 341 11.49 -1.43 13.55
N ARG A 342 12.55 -2.08 13.05
CA ARG A 342 13.24 -1.68 11.81
C ARG A 342 12.36 -1.86 10.57
N VAL A 343 11.60 -2.95 10.51
CA VAL A 343 10.64 -3.23 9.44
C VAL A 343 9.56 -2.16 9.41
N LEU A 344 8.94 -1.87 10.56
CA LEU A 344 7.91 -0.84 10.66
C LEU A 344 8.45 0.53 10.26
N PHE A 345 9.69 0.84 10.61
CA PHE A 345 10.35 2.06 10.18
C PHE A 345 10.59 2.12 8.67
N VAL A 346 11.07 1.04 8.05
CA VAL A 346 11.21 0.99 6.58
C VAL A 346 9.86 1.14 5.89
N LEU A 347 8.84 0.42 6.35
CA LEU A 347 7.48 0.50 5.82
C LEU A 347 6.91 1.91 5.91
N THR A 348 7.08 2.57 7.05
CA THR A 348 6.55 3.92 7.27
C THR A 348 7.33 4.98 6.50
N LEU A 349 8.66 4.85 6.39
CA LEU A 349 9.50 5.71 5.55
C LEU A 349 9.10 5.64 4.08
N VAL A 350 8.90 4.44 3.55
CA VAL A 350 8.45 4.26 2.16
C VAL A 350 7.02 4.78 1.97
N GLY A 351 6.15 4.63 2.97
CA GLY A 351 4.82 5.24 2.98
C GLY A 351 4.86 6.78 2.92
N ILE A 352 5.81 7.43 3.60
CA ILE A 352 6.02 8.89 3.49
C ILE A 352 6.40 9.26 2.05
N VAL A 353 7.36 8.56 1.44
CA VAL A 353 7.78 8.80 0.05
C VAL A 353 6.58 8.63 -0.90
N PHE A 354 5.81 7.57 -0.70
CA PHE A 354 4.61 7.29 -1.48
C PHE A 354 3.58 8.43 -1.41
N GLY A 355 3.27 8.90 -0.20
CA GLY A 355 2.35 10.02 0.00
C GLY A 355 2.91 11.36 -0.52
N ALA A 356 4.21 11.59 -0.36
CA ALA A 356 4.89 12.80 -0.83
C ALA A 356 4.78 12.98 -2.35
N ILE A 357 4.86 11.89 -3.12
CA ILE A 357 4.67 11.93 -4.59
C ILE A 357 3.26 12.40 -4.94
N HIS A 358 2.23 11.97 -4.21
CA HIS A 358 0.85 12.44 -4.42
C HIS A 358 0.68 13.91 -4.03
N CYS A 359 1.31 14.34 -2.93
CA CYS A 359 1.34 15.74 -2.51
C CYS A 359 2.04 16.64 -3.54
N ALA A 360 3.13 16.18 -4.16
CA ALA A 360 3.87 16.93 -5.17
C ALA A 360 2.99 17.27 -6.39
N ALA A 361 1.99 16.44 -6.68
CA ALA A 361 0.98 16.66 -7.72
C ALA A 361 -0.14 17.63 -7.30
N TRP A 362 0.17 18.65 -6.50
CA TRP A 362 -0.81 19.60 -5.95
C TRP A 362 -1.56 20.44 -7.01
N THR A 363 -0.87 20.68 -8.12
CA THR A 363 -1.32 21.54 -9.23
C THR A 363 -1.94 20.76 -10.39
N VAL A 364 -2.21 19.46 -10.22
CA VAL A 364 -2.93 18.68 -11.23
C VAL A 364 -4.31 19.27 -11.46
N VAL A 365 -4.76 19.23 -12.72
CA VAL A 365 -6.09 19.73 -13.11
C VAL A 365 -7.14 18.68 -12.81
N PHE A 366 -8.25 19.10 -12.22
CA PHE A 366 -9.36 18.23 -11.86
C PHE A 366 -10.63 18.65 -12.61
N PRO A 367 -11.42 17.68 -13.11
CA PRO A 367 -12.70 17.95 -13.77
C PRO A 367 -13.72 18.64 -12.85
N THR A 368 -13.70 18.30 -11.56
CA THR A 368 -14.62 18.88 -10.56
C THR A 368 -13.88 19.38 -9.33
N SER A 369 -14.46 20.40 -8.67
CA SER A 369 -13.94 20.91 -7.40
C SER A 369 -13.95 19.84 -6.30
N THR A 370 -14.91 18.92 -6.33
CA THR A 370 -15.00 17.80 -5.38
C THR A 370 -13.80 16.87 -5.51
N GLU A 371 -13.46 16.45 -6.73
CA GLU A 371 -12.27 15.61 -6.99
C GLU A 371 -10.98 16.31 -6.55
N MET A 372 -10.85 17.61 -6.83
CA MET A 372 -9.71 18.41 -6.39
C MET A 372 -9.55 18.41 -4.86
N TRP A 373 -10.63 18.68 -4.12
CA TRP A 373 -10.58 18.71 -2.66
C TRP A 373 -10.36 17.32 -2.07
N MET A 374 -10.93 16.27 -2.66
CA MET A 374 -10.66 14.89 -2.27
C MET A 374 -9.18 14.56 -2.43
N TRP A 375 -8.56 14.90 -3.56
CA TRP A 375 -7.12 14.70 -3.77
C TRP A 375 -6.26 15.48 -2.76
N ARG A 376 -6.55 16.78 -2.59
CA ARG A 376 -5.78 17.70 -1.72
C ARG A 376 -5.92 17.39 -0.24
N THR A 377 -6.96 16.67 0.17
CA THR A 377 -7.14 16.18 1.54
C THR A 377 -6.55 14.78 1.72
N CYS A 378 -6.77 13.86 0.78
CA CYS A 378 -6.29 12.48 0.90
C CYS A 378 -4.76 12.37 0.74
N SER A 379 -4.13 13.18 -0.12
CA SER A 379 -2.69 13.10 -0.36
C SER A 379 -1.86 13.41 0.89
N PRO A 380 -2.12 14.52 1.64
CA PRO A 380 -1.45 14.75 2.91
C PRO A 380 -1.77 13.69 3.97
N VAL A 381 -2.99 13.14 4.00
CA VAL A 381 -3.37 12.09 4.95
C VAL A 381 -2.51 10.83 4.77
N ILE A 382 -2.33 10.37 3.53
CA ILE A 382 -1.49 9.19 3.27
C ILE A 382 0.01 9.43 3.51
N ALA A 383 0.47 10.68 3.51
CA ALA A 383 1.85 11.04 3.89
C ALA A 383 2.02 11.20 5.41
N ALA A 384 1.05 11.84 6.08
CA ALA A 384 1.14 12.21 7.48
C ALA A 384 1.02 11.01 8.42
N ILE A 385 0.14 10.04 8.14
CA ILE A 385 -0.06 8.89 9.01
C ILE A 385 1.22 8.03 9.14
N PRO A 386 1.89 7.63 8.03
CA PRO A 386 3.21 6.99 8.11
C PRO A 386 4.29 7.89 8.74
N GLY A 387 4.22 9.22 8.50
CA GLY A 387 5.10 10.21 9.13
C GLY A 387 5.03 10.18 10.66
N LEU A 388 3.82 10.26 11.21
CA LEU A 388 3.58 10.20 12.65
C LEU A 388 4.04 8.86 13.25
N ALA A 389 3.80 7.75 12.56
CA ALA A 389 4.28 6.44 12.99
C ALA A 389 5.83 6.37 13.00
N SER A 390 6.49 6.92 11.98
CA SER A 390 7.96 6.96 11.90
C SER A 390 8.58 7.74 13.07
N LEU A 391 8.00 8.90 13.41
CA LEU A 391 8.47 9.73 14.53
C LEU A 391 8.39 9.00 15.87
N GLN A 392 7.37 8.17 16.07
CA GLN A 392 7.22 7.36 17.28
C GLN A 392 8.20 6.17 17.34
N LEU A 393 8.62 5.65 16.18
CA LEU A 393 9.55 4.51 16.08
C LEU A 393 11.03 4.94 16.17
N LEU A 394 11.38 6.15 15.73
CA LEU A 394 12.76 6.67 15.74
C LEU A 394 13.49 6.47 17.09
N PRO A 395 12.88 6.81 18.24
CA PRO A 395 13.56 6.64 19.52
C PRO A 395 13.80 5.17 19.88
N LEU A 396 12.97 4.22 19.41
CA LEU A 396 13.14 2.79 19.67
C LEU A 396 14.38 2.26 18.96
N ILE A 397 14.56 2.68 17.71
CA ILE A 397 15.72 2.31 16.89
C ILE A 397 17.00 2.89 17.49
N ALA A 398 16.96 4.16 17.90
CA ALA A 398 18.11 4.86 18.49
C ALA A 398 18.56 4.24 19.82
N THR A 399 17.61 3.84 20.67
CA THR A 399 17.91 3.29 22.01
C THR A 399 18.12 1.78 22.02
N ARG A 400 17.87 1.08 20.90
CA ARG A 400 17.83 -0.39 20.78
C ARG A 400 16.93 -1.10 21.80
N ARG A 401 16.01 -0.39 22.46
CA ARG A 401 15.04 -0.97 23.40
C ARG A 401 13.91 -1.67 22.65
N SER A 402 13.32 -2.69 23.26
CA SER A 402 12.15 -3.35 22.65
C SER A 402 10.94 -2.40 22.63
N LEU A 403 10.12 -2.50 21.58
CA LEU A 403 8.86 -1.76 21.47
C LEU A 403 7.97 -2.01 22.70
N ARG A 404 7.95 -3.26 23.18
CA ARG A 404 7.18 -3.69 24.34
C ARG A 404 7.64 -3.03 25.64
N GLU A 405 8.94 -2.95 25.89
CA GLU A 405 9.49 -2.27 27.08
C GLU A 405 9.12 -0.79 27.09
N ARG A 406 9.31 -0.11 25.95
CA ARG A 406 9.01 1.33 25.82
C ARG A 406 7.53 1.64 26.02
N LEU A 407 6.65 0.81 25.44
CA LEU A 407 5.20 0.94 25.63
C LEU A 407 4.79 0.72 27.08
N ARG A 408 5.56 -0.04 27.86
CA ARG A 408 5.29 -0.26 29.30
C ARG A 408 5.74 0.91 30.18
N GLU A 409 6.80 1.62 29.77
CA GLU A 409 7.38 2.74 30.53
C GLU A 409 6.58 4.05 30.41
N SER A 410 5.70 4.19 29.41
CA SER A 410 4.96 5.43 29.13
C SER A 410 3.46 5.17 29.02
N CYS A 411 2.62 6.02 29.61
CA CYS A 411 1.15 5.93 29.46
C CYS A 411 0.66 6.56 28.12
N LEU A 412 1.33 7.63 27.67
CA LEU A 412 0.94 8.37 26.47
C LEU A 412 1.26 7.60 25.17
N LEU A 413 2.41 6.92 25.14
CA LEU A 413 2.91 6.23 23.94
C LEU A 413 1.96 5.09 23.47
N PRO A 414 1.44 4.22 24.34
CA PRO A 414 0.41 3.24 23.98
C PRO A 414 -0.88 3.87 23.45
N MET A 415 -1.30 5.02 24.02
CA MET A 415 -2.49 5.72 23.54
C MET A 415 -2.29 6.27 22.13
N THR A 416 -1.12 6.85 21.84
CA THR A 416 -0.81 7.40 20.52
C THR A 416 -0.53 6.31 19.47
N PHE A 417 0.10 5.19 19.85
CA PHE A 417 0.23 4.03 18.97
C PHE A 417 -1.14 3.40 18.69
N GLY A 418 -1.97 3.28 19.73
CA GLY A 418 -3.34 2.78 19.62
C GLY A 418 -4.18 3.63 18.69
N SER A 419 -4.10 4.97 18.77
CA SER A 419 -4.85 5.85 17.87
C SER A 419 -4.39 5.76 16.41
N ILE A 420 -3.08 5.62 16.15
CA ILE A 420 -2.58 5.38 14.79
C ILE A 420 -3.11 4.05 14.23
N ILE A 421 -3.15 3.00 15.04
CA ILE A 421 -3.65 1.70 14.59
C ILE A 421 -5.16 1.74 14.35
N TRP A 422 -5.94 2.22 15.32
CA TRP A 422 -7.41 2.11 15.27
C TRP A 422 -8.12 3.22 14.52
N VAL A 423 -7.50 4.41 14.39
CA VAL A 423 -8.07 5.56 13.68
C VAL A 423 -7.24 5.92 12.46
N GLY A 424 -5.91 5.99 12.61
CA GLY A 424 -5.01 6.29 11.50
C GLY A 424 -5.09 5.28 10.38
N THR A 425 -5.01 3.97 10.68
CA THR A 425 -4.99 2.94 9.64
C THR A 425 -6.28 2.90 8.80
N PRO A 426 -7.50 2.94 9.38
CA PRO A 426 -8.73 3.06 8.58
C PRO A 426 -8.79 4.33 7.73
N LEU A 427 -8.36 5.48 8.27
CA LEU A 427 -8.31 6.75 7.51
C LEU A 427 -7.32 6.67 6.35
N TYR A 428 -6.15 6.06 6.57
CA TYR A 428 -5.18 5.80 5.53
C TYR A 428 -5.77 4.94 4.41
N ILE A 429 -6.42 3.82 4.77
CA ILE A 429 -7.04 2.91 3.80
C ILE A 429 -8.12 3.64 2.99
N ALA A 430 -9.00 4.39 3.66
CA ALA A 430 -10.04 5.16 2.99
C ALA A 430 -9.46 6.21 2.02
N ALA A 431 -8.48 7.00 2.47
CA ALA A 431 -7.79 7.97 1.63
C ALA A 431 -7.10 7.32 0.42
N ARG A 432 -6.51 6.13 0.62
CA ARG A 432 -5.85 5.37 -0.45
C ARG A 432 -6.85 4.90 -1.50
N LEU A 433 -7.98 4.34 -1.09
CA LEU A 433 -9.05 3.92 -2.00
C LEU A 433 -9.62 5.10 -2.79
N ILE A 434 -9.82 6.25 -2.15
CA ILE A 434 -10.27 7.48 -2.82
C ILE A 434 -9.25 7.88 -3.90
N LEU A 435 -7.95 7.93 -3.60
CA LEU A 435 -6.93 8.31 -4.57
C LEU A 435 -6.85 7.34 -5.76
N ILE A 436 -7.03 6.03 -5.51
CA ILE A 436 -7.11 5.04 -6.60
C ILE A 436 -8.33 5.32 -7.48
N VAL A 437 -9.51 5.52 -6.88
CA VAL A 437 -10.73 5.83 -7.62
C VAL A 437 -10.58 7.13 -8.43
N LEU A 438 -9.99 8.17 -7.84
CA LEU A 438 -9.72 9.44 -8.54
C LEU A 438 -8.81 9.22 -9.76
N ALA A 439 -7.71 8.47 -9.60
CA ALA A 439 -6.80 8.17 -10.71
C ALA A 439 -7.50 7.53 -11.92
N PHE A 440 -8.46 6.62 -11.68
CA PHE A 440 -9.26 6.03 -12.75
C PHE A 440 -10.39 6.95 -13.25
N MET A 441 -11.05 7.69 -12.35
CA MET A 441 -12.07 8.67 -12.73
C MET A 441 -11.50 9.79 -13.61
N GLY A 442 -10.25 10.19 -13.40
CA GLY A 442 -9.55 11.18 -14.22
C GLY A 442 -9.48 10.79 -15.70
N LEU A 443 -9.63 9.50 -16.03
CA LEU A 443 -9.62 9.03 -17.41
C LEU A 443 -10.85 9.46 -18.24
N ARG A 444 -11.94 9.85 -17.57
CA ARG A 444 -13.21 10.24 -18.24
C ARG A 444 -13.12 11.58 -18.97
N SER A 445 -12.21 12.43 -18.53
CA SER A 445 -12.06 13.81 -19.03
C SER A 445 -10.60 14.23 -18.83
N PRO A 446 -9.69 13.69 -19.66
CA PRO A 446 -8.26 13.94 -19.51
C PRO A 446 -7.92 15.41 -19.80
N PRO A 447 -6.94 15.99 -19.09
CA PRO A 447 -6.46 17.34 -19.41
C PRO A 447 -5.83 17.35 -20.81
N PRO A 448 -5.85 18.48 -21.54
CA PRO A 448 -5.24 18.59 -22.86
C PRO A 448 -3.76 18.16 -22.92
N SER A 449 -3.05 18.29 -21.80
CA SER A 449 -1.66 17.85 -21.65
C SER A 449 -1.46 16.33 -21.69
N ALA A 450 -2.51 15.53 -21.49
CA ALA A 450 -2.44 14.08 -21.56
C ALA A 450 -2.20 13.58 -23.00
N PHE A 451 -2.44 14.43 -24.00
CA PHE A 451 -2.24 14.13 -25.42
C PHE A 451 -0.86 14.57 -25.95
N VAL A 452 -0.04 15.20 -25.11
CA VAL A 452 1.28 15.72 -25.47
C VAL A 452 2.35 14.77 -24.96
N ASP A 453 3.21 14.28 -25.86
CA ASP A 453 4.35 13.43 -25.52
C ASP A 453 5.61 14.25 -25.24
N VAL A 454 6.59 13.59 -24.62
CA VAL A 454 7.89 14.18 -24.32
C VAL A 454 8.71 14.25 -25.61
N ASN A 455 9.31 15.40 -25.93
CA ASN A 455 9.95 15.62 -27.24
C ASN A 455 10.95 14.54 -27.70
N TRP A 456 11.66 13.89 -26.77
CA TRP A 456 12.66 12.88 -27.10
C TRP A 456 12.10 11.47 -27.29
N SER A 457 10.85 11.21 -26.86
CA SER A 457 10.21 9.91 -27.05
C SER A 457 9.99 9.60 -28.53
N MET A 458 9.94 10.63 -29.40
CA MET A 458 9.88 10.47 -30.85
C MET A 458 11.12 9.81 -31.46
N TYR A 459 12.27 9.80 -30.74
CA TYR A 459 13.53 9.25 -31.24
C TYR A 459 13.81 7.82 -30.76
N ILE A 460 13.00 7.29 -29.84
CA ILE A 460 13.22 5.97 -29.25
C ILE A 460 11.94 5.15 -29.38
N PRO A 461 11.96 4.02 -30.11
CA PRO A 461 10.77 3.20 -30.30
C PRO A 461 10.24 2.70 -28.95
N HIS A 462 8.94 2.87 -28.74
CA HIS A 462 8.22 2.33 -27.59
C HIS A 462 8.08 0.81 -27.76
N ILE A 463 8.21 0.06 -26.66
CA ILE A 463 8.03 -1.40 -26.63
C ILE A 463 6.55 -1.73 -26.39
#